data_AF-A0A920NBI8-F1
#
_entry.id   AF-A0A920NBI8-F1
#
_cell.length_a   1.000
_cell.length_b   1.000
_cell.length_c   1.000
_cell.angle_alpha   90.00
_cell.angle_beta   90.00
_cell.angle_gamma   90.00
#
_symmetry.space_group_name_H-M   'P 1'
#
loop_
_entity.id
_entity.type
_entity.pdbx_description
1 polymer ?
#
loop_
_entity_poly.entity_id
_entity_poly.type
_entity_poly.pdbx_seq_one_letter_code
_entity_poly.pdbx_strand_id
1 'polypeptide(L)'
;MVSSKLHSTEWGGVVEAIENCFNLGWTDGLPVVPPTLERVNEFIDYIGEAPDKILGSVPERRREVTIAHAAANGVMAGCLPEYMPVVLTATEAMLSPEFNLIAPSSSQGGAAVLVVVNGPISKNLVSIQKLICSAQESGLMPQ
;
A
#
# COMPACT_ATOMS: atom_id res chain seq x y z
N MET A 1 -4.22 17.76 2.90
CA MET A 1 -3.08 18.70 3.07
C MET A 1 -1.81 17.96 2.64
N VAL A 2 -1.08 18.41 1.61
CA VAL A 2 0.03 17.65 1.01
C VAL A 2 1.26 17.72 1.94
N SER A 3 1.88 16.58 2.25
CA SER A 3 3.13 16.54 3.03
C SER A 3 4.23 17.32 2.32
N SER A 4 4.98 18.14 3.05
CA SER A 4 6.13 18.90 2.53
C SER A 4 7.28 18.02 2.02
N LYS A 5 7.20 16.70 2.23
CA LYS A 5 8.18 15.70 1.79
C LYS A 5 7.74 14.87 0.58
N LEU A 6 6.54 15.11 0.04
CA LEU A 6 6.11 14.43 -1.19
C LEU A 6 6.82 15.09 -2.39
N HIS A 7 7.65 14.31 -3.06
CA HIS A 7 8.29 14.70 -4.31
C HIS A 7 7.45 14.16 -5.48
N SER A 8 7.06 15.04 -6.39
CA SER A 8 6.39 14.67 -7.63
C SER A 8 7.31 14.79 -8.83
N THR A 9 7.14 13.88 -9.78
CA THR A 9 7.81 13.87 -11.07
C THR A 9 6.78 13.56 -12.14
N GLU A 10 6.86 14.27 -13.27
CA GLU A 10 6.01 14.02 -14.43
C GLU A 10 6.70 13.03 -15.37
N TRP A 11 5.95 12.03 -15.84
CA TRP A 11 6.40 11.02 -16.79
C TRP A 11 5.50 11.03 -18.02
N GLY A 12 6.03 10.66 -19.19
CA GLY A 12 5.35 10.82 -20.48
C GLY A 12 4.14 9.91 -20.69
N GLY A 13 3.96 8.86 -19.88
CA GLY A 13 2.78 8.00 -19.92
C GLY A 13 2.77 6.91 -18.85
N VAL A 14 1.66 6.15 -18.80
CA VAL A 14 1.45 5.13 -17.74
C VAL A 14 2.45 3.97 -17.84
N VAL A 15 2.75 3.47 -19.04
CA VAL A 15 3.73 2.38 -19.20
C VAL A 15 5.12 2.84 -18.76
N GLU A 16 5.53 4.04 -19.18
CA GLU A 16 6.80 4.64 -18.73
C GLU A 16 6.84 4.82 -17.21
N ALA A 17 5.73 5.25 -16.60
CA ALA A 17 5.61 5.38 -15.15
C ALA A 17 5.80 4.04 -14.41
N ILE A 18 5.24 2.95 -14.95
CA ILE A 18 5.41 1.60 -14.41
C ILE A 18 6.88 1.17 -14.51
N GLU A 19 7.51 1.35 -15.67
CA GLU A 19 8.94 1.05 -15.87
C GLU A 19 9.83 1.90 -14.96
N ASN A 20 9.51 3.17 -14.75
CA ASN A 20 10.25 4.03 -13.84
C ASN A 20 10.13 3.59 -12.38
N CYS A 21 8.96 3.12 -11.95
CA CYS A 21 8.80 2.53 -10.60
C CYS A 21 9.72 1.30 -10.42
N PHE A 22 9.84 0.45 -11.45
CA PHE A 22 10.77 -0.67 -11.44
C PHE A 22 12.23 -0.21 -11.42
N ASN A 23 12.62 0.71 -12.30
CA ASN A 23 13.99 1.23 -12.41
C ASN A 23 14.47 1.95 -11.14
N LEU A 24 13.56 2.58 -10.41
CA LEU A 24 13.83 3.22 -9.11
C LEU A 24 13.88 2.23 -7.94
N GLY A 25 13.59 0.95 -8.18
CA GLY A 25 13.60 -0.12 -7.16
C GLY A 25 12.43 -0.02 -6.18
N TRP A 26 11.28 0.52 -6.60
CA TRP A 26 10.09 0.65 -5.75
C TRP A 26 9.24 -0.62 -5.71
N THR A 27 9.45 -1.52 -6.68
CA THR A 27 8.70 -2.77 -6.81
C THR A 27 9.56 -3.97 -6.46
N ASP A 28 8.93 -5.12 -6.23
CA ASP A 28 9.56 -6.42 -6.03
C ASP A 28 9.92 -7.14 -7.34
N GLY A 29 9.79 -6.45 -8.47
CA GLY A 29 9.94 -6.99 -9.82
C GLY A 29 8.62 -7.17 -10.57
N LEU A 30 7.48 -7.06 -9.89
CA LEU A 30 6.16 -7.04 -10.53
C LEU A 30 5.75 -5.61 -10.95
N PRO A 31 4.87 -5.48 -11.96
CA PRO A 31 4.29 -4.19 -12.31
C PRO A 31 3.38 -3.69 -11.18
N VAL A 32 3.43 -2.38 -10.95
CA VAL A 32 2.63 -1.69 -9.92
C VAL A 32 1.74 -0.63 -10.54
N VAL A 33 0.77 -0.14 -9.78
CA VAL A 33 0.03 1.07 -10.14
C VAL A 33 0.87 2.30 -9.74
N PRO A 34 1.27 3.19 -10.66
CA PRO A 34 2.10 4.34 -10.29
C PRO A 34 1.41 5.23 -9.23
N PRO A 35 2.09 5.61 -8.14
CA PRO A 35 1.49 6.36 -7.04
C PRO A 35 1.40 7.86 -7.37
N THR A 36 0.42 8.23 -8.19
CA THR A 36 0.18 9.64 -8.52
C THR A 36 -0.21 10.44 -7.29
N LEU A 37 0.16 11.73 -7.24
CA LEU A 37 -0.20 12.61 -6.11
C LEU A 37 -1.71 12.62 -5.84
N GLU A 38 -2.52 12.62 -6.91
CA GLU A 38 -3.98 12.57 -6.81
C GLU A 38 -4.44 11.33 -6.04
N ARG A 39 -4.02 10.13 -6.46
CA ARG A 39 -4.40 8.88 -5.80
C ARG A 39 -3.86 8.77 -4.39
N VAL A 40 -2.64 9.22 -4.14
CA VAL A 40 -2.06 9.21 -2.79
C VAL A 40 -2.85 10.15 -1.87
N ASN A 41 -3.28 11.32 -2.37
CA ASN A 41 -4.12 12.24 -1.60
C ASN A 41 -5.50 11.66 -1.33
N GLU A 42 -6.13 10.94 -2.27
CA GLU A 42 -7.41 10.25 -2.01
C GLU A 42 -7.33 9.31 -0.80
N PHE A 43 -6.22 8.58 -0.67
CA PHE A 43 -5.97 7.70 0.47
C PHE A 43 -5.77 8.47 1.77
N ILE A 44 -4.97 9.54 1.74
CA ILE A 44 -4.70 10.39 2.91
C ILE A 44 -6.00 11.06 3.39
N ASP A 45 -6.77 11.62 2.46
CA ASP A 45 -8.02 12.33 2.76
C ASP A 45 -9.10 11.36 3.29
N TYR A 46 -9.14 10.11 2.80
CA TYR A 46 -10.02 9.07 3.35
C TYR A 46 -9.72 8.75 4.82
N ILE A 47 -8.44 8.71 5.18
CA ILE A 47 -8.02 8.50 6.57
C ILE A 47 -8.32 9.73 7.44
N GLY A 48 -8.22 10.94 6.87
CA GLY A 48 -8.49 12.20 7.57
C GLY A 48 -7.40 12.59 8.58
N GLU A 49 -6.20 12.02 8.46
CA GLU A 49 -5.06 12.31 9.34
C GLU A 49 -3.91 13.00 8.59
N ALA A 50 -2.96 13.55 9.34
CA ALA A 50 -1.81 14.26 8.77
C ALA A 50 -0.86 13.26 8.04
N PRO A 51 -0.44 13.56 6.81
CA PRO A 51 0.37 12.64 6.00
C PRO A 51 1.78 12.37 6.56
N ASP A 52 2.29 13.27 7.39
CA ASP A 52 3.58 13.18 8.07
C ASP A 52 3.50 12.49 9.44
N LYS A 53 2.30 12.10 9.90
CA LYS A 53 2.15 11.27 11.10
C LYS A 53 2.95 9.98 10.94
N ILE A 54 3.82 9.72 11.91
CA ILE A 54 4.67 8.54 11.97
C ILE A 54 3.85 7.36 12.51
N LEU A 55 3.83 6.26 11.76
CA LEU A 55 3.24 4.98 12.14
C LEU A 55 4.22 4.14 12.97
N GLY A 56 5.52 4.31 12.71
CA GLY A 56 6.58 3.61 13.42
C GLY A 56 7.93 3.80 12.72
N SER A 57 8.96 3.11 13.20
CA SER A 57 10.30 3.17 12.64
C SER A 57 10.89 1.79 12.39
N VAL A 58 11.84 1.72 11.46
CA VAL A 58 12.67 0.55 11.20
C VAL A 58 14.11 0.97 11.51
N PRO A 59 14.58 0.79 12.77
CA PRO A 59 15.88 1.29 13.22
C PRO A 59 17.05 0.78 12.36
N GLU A 60 16.99 -0.46 11.90
CA GLU A 60 18.03 -1.13 11.11
C GLU A 60 18.20 -0.47 9.75
N ARG A 61 17.12 0.10 9.21
CA ARG A 61 17.12 0.86 7.96
C ARG A 61 17.26 2.36 8.18
N ARG A 62 17.27 2.83 9.44
CA ARG A 62 17.24 4.25 9.83
C ARG A 62 16.12 5.01 9.10
N ARG A 63 14.92 4.42 9.07
CA ARG A 63 13.75 4.97 8.37
C ARG A 63 12.55 5.06 9.30
N GLU A 64 11.79 6.14 9.14
CA GLU A 64 10.47 6.30 9.72
C GLU A 64 9.42 6.03 8.64
N VAL A 65 8.36 5.32 9.02
CA VAL A 65 7.21 5.04 8.15
C VAL A 65 6.10 5.99 8.54
N THR A 66 5.53 6.68 7.56
CA THR A 66 4.47 7.67 7.76
C THR A 66 3.20 7.23 7.04
N ILE A 67 2.09 7.92 7.28
CA ILE A 67 0.84 7.71 6.53
C ILE A 67 1.08 7.90 5.03
N ALA A 68 1.82 8.92 4.61
CA ALA A 68 2.13 9.12 3.18
C ALA A 68 2.90 7.94 2.57
N HIS A 69 3.85 7.34 3.31
CA HIS A 69 4.55 6.14 2.85
C HIS A 69 3.58 4.97 2.69
N ALA A 70 2.71 4.73 3.67
CA ALA A 70 1.74 3.64 3.62
C ALA A 70 0.70 3.85 2.50
N ALA A 71 0.21 5.08 2.31
CA ALA A 71 -0.72 5.44 1.24
C ALA A 71 -0.10 5.22 -0.15
N ALA A 72 1.14 5.67 -0.38
CA ALA A 72 1.84 5.44 -1.64
C ALA A 72 2.02 3.93 -1.94
N ASN A 73 2.39 3.13 -0.94
CA ASN A 73 2.46 1.67 -1.09
C ASN A 73 1.09 1.04 -1.33
N GLY A 74 0.03 1.53 -0.68
CA GLY A 74 -1.34 1.11 -0.91
C GLY A 74 -1.78 1.36 -2.36
N VAL A 75 -1.50 2.54 -2.90
CA VAL A 75 -1.77 2.85 -4.32
C VAL A 75 -0.97 1.91 -5.22
N MET A 76 0.33 1.72 -4.98
CA MET A 76 1.17 0.82 -5.78
C MET A 76 0.66 -0.62 -5.81
N ALA A 77 0.13 -1.10 -4.69
CA ALA A 77 -0.48 -2.42 -4.56
C ALA A 77 -1.87 -2.54 -5.23
N GLY A 78 -2.43 -1.45 -5.78
CA GLY A 78 -3.79 -1.44 -6.34
C GLY A 78 -4.87 -1.52 -5.27
N CYS A 79 -4.56 -1.11 -4.04
CA CYS A 79 -5.51 -1.08 -2.93
C CYS A 79 -6.64 -0.07 -3.17
N LEU A 80 -7.72 -0.16 -2.41
CA LEU A 80 -8.76 0.87 -2.36
C LEU A 80 -8.59 1.71 -1.08
N PRO A 81 -8.91 3.02 -1.12
CA PRO A 81 -8.82 3.89 0.07
C PRO A 81 -9.57 3.33 1.29
N GLU A 82 -10.71 2.66 1.06
CA GLU A 82 -11.54 2.04 2.10
C GLU A 82 -10.83 0.98 2.95
N TYR A 83 -9.75 0.39 2.43
CA TYR A 83 -8.94 -0.62 3.14
C TYR A 83 -7.82 0.00 3.96
N MET A 84 -7.53 1.27 3.74
CA MET A 84 -6.40 1.96 4.35
C MET A 84 -6.40 1.92 5.89
N PRO A 85 -7.54 1.99 6.62
CA PRO A 85 -7.53 1.86 8.08
C PRO A 85 -6.93 0.53 8.56
N VAL A 86 -7.20 -0.57 7.86
CA VAL A 86 -6.60 -1.88 8.16
C VAL A 86 -5.14 -1.92 7.78
N VAL A 87 -4.77 -1.36 6.62
CA VAL A 87 -3.37 -1.28 6.17
C VAL A 87 -2.52 -0.50 7.16
N LEU A 88 -3.01 0.64 7.65
CA LEU A 88 -2.33 1.44 8.68
C LEU A 88 -2.14 0.65 9.96
N THR A 89 -3.23 0.06 10.49
CA THR A 89 -3.18 -0.73 11.73
C THR A 89 -2.22 -1.91 11.61
N ALA A 90 -2.25 -2.63 10.48
CA ALA A 90 -1.35 -3.75 10.22
C ALA A 90 0.11 -3.27 10.10
N THR A 91 0.34 -2.12 9.47
CA THR A 91 1.67 -1.52 9.35
C THR A 91 2.22 -1.11 10.73
N GLU A 92 1.41 -0.45 11.56
CA GLU A 92 1.77 -0.10 12.94
C GLU A 92 2.11 -1.35 13.76
N ALA A 93 1.29 -2.40 13.67
CA ALA A 93 1.54 -3.67 14.35
C ALA A 93 2.84 -4.34 13.89
N MET A 94 3.13 -4.32 12.58
CA MET A 94 4.38 -4.84 12.02
C MET A 94 5.62 -4.03 12.43
N LEU A 95 5.46 -2.73 12.68
CA LEU A 95 6.53 -1.85 13.15
C LEU A 95 6.74 -1.93 14.67
N SER A 96 5.85 -2.60 15.39
CA SER A 96 6.01 -2.86 16.83
C SER A 96 7.21 -3.78 17.09
N PRO A 97 8.04 -3.51 18.12
CA PRO A 97 9.21 -4.34 18.43
C PRO A 97 8.89 -5.83 18.63
N GLU A 98 7.71 -6.15 19.16
CA GLU A 98 7.22 -7.49 19.44
C GLU A 98 7.03 -8.34 18.16
N PHE A 99 6.72 -7.70 17.03
CA PHE A 99 6.59 -8.41 15.74
C PHE A 99 7.96 -8.81 15.17
N ASN A 100 9.03 -8.09 15.52
CA ASN A 100 10.39 -8.33 15.04
C ASN A 100 10.48 -8.38 13.50
N LEU A 101 10.12 -7.27 12.84
CA LEU A 101 10.07 -7.15 11.37
C LEU A 101 11.37 -7.54 10.64
N ILE A 102 12.52 -7.46 11.31
CA ILE A 102 13.83 -7.82 10.77
C ILE A 102 13.84 -9.29 10.34
N ALA A 103 13.26 -10.17 11.16
CA ALA A 103 13.28 -11.62 10.93
C ALA A 103 12.65 -12.01 9.58
N PRO A 104 11.41 -11.58 9.25
CA PRO A 104 10.84 -11.86 7.94
C PRO A 104 11.44 -11.01 6.81
N SER A 105 11.87 -9.76 7.06
CA SER A 105 12.33 -8.86 5.99
C SER A 105 13.79 -9.03 5.55
N SER A 106 14.62 -9.71 6.35
CA SER A 106 16.04 -10.00 6.05
C SER A 106 16.28 -11.45 5.62
N SER A 107 15.21 -12.26 5.55
CA SER A 107 15.27 -13.67 5.18
C SER A 107 15.14 -13.85 3.67
N GLN A 108 15.89 -14.78 3.10
CA GLN A 108 15.71 -15.23 1.71
C GLN A 108 14.54 -16.23 1.56
N GLY A 109 13.92 -16.64 2.68
CA GLY A 109 12.87 -17.67 2.70
C GLY A 109 11.47 -17.19 2.30
N GLY A 110 11.28 -15.92 1.95
CA GLY A 110 10.00 -15.40 1.45
C GLY A 110 8.84 -15.53 2.44
N ALA A 111 9.05 -15.19 3.71
CA ALA A 111 8.02 -15.29 4.73
C ALA A 111 6.85 -14.34 4.42
N ALA A 112 5.65 -14.89 4.21
CA ALA A 112 4.43 -14.11 4.08
C ALA A 112 3.90 -13.70 5.45
N VAL A 113 3.57 -12.41 5.61
CA VAL A 113 2.93 -11.90 6.83
C VAL A 113 1.43 -12.17 6.75
N LEU A 114 0.92 -13.00 7.67
CA LEU A 114 -0.52 -13.23 7.81
C LEU A 114 -1.13 -12.12 8.68
N VAL A 115 -2.09 -11.39 8.12
CA VAL A 115 -2.91 -10.41 8.85
C VAL A 115 -4.30 -10.98 9.06
N VAL A 116 -4.74 -11.08 10.32
CA VAL A 116 -6.09 -11.52 10.69
C VAL A 116 -6.88 -10.31 11.18
N VAL A 117 -7.98 -10.00 10.50
CA VAL A 117 -8.83 -8.85 10.82
C VAL A 117 -10.14 -9.35 11.42
N ASN A 118 -10.43 -8.92 12.64
CA ASN A 118 -11.68 -9.24 13.34
C ASN A 118 -12.38 -7.96 13.82
N GLY A 119 -13.68 -7.84 13.55
CA GLY A 119 -14.50 -6.72 13.99
C GLY A 119 -15.49 -6.25 12.92
N PRO A 120 -16.29 -5.19 13.18
CA PRO A 120 -17.29 -4.69 12.23
C PRO A 120 -16.71 -4.31 10.87
N ILE A 121 -15.49 -3.77 10.85
CA ILE A 121 -14.81 -3.38 9.61
C ILE A 121 -14.62 -4.57 8.67
N SER A 122 -14.36 -5.79 9.17
CA SER A 122 -14.11 -6.94 8.30
C SER A 122 -15.33 -7.28 7.43
N LYS A 123 -16.55 -6.97 7.87
CA LYS A 123 -17.78 -7.14 7.08
C LYS A 123 -17.86 -6.20 5.88
N ASN A 124 -17.19 -5.05 5.96
CA ASN A 124 -17.17 -4.04 4.90
C ASN A 124 -16.04 -4.30 3.89
N LEU A 125 -14.99 -5.05 4.27
CA LEU A 125 -13.80 -5.32 3.44
C LEU A 125 -13.96 -6.53 2.49
N VAL A 126 -14.97 -7.39 2.69
CA VAL A 126 -15.16 -8.64 1.91
C VAL A 126 -15.55 -8.39 0.44
N SER A 127 -15.64 -7.13 0.00
CA SER A 127 -15.84 -6.77 -1.40
C SER A 127 -14.68 -7.18 -2.32
N ILE A 128 -13.49 -7.48 -1.78
CA ILE A 128 -12.30 -7.88 -2.57
C ILE A 128 -12.53 -9.15 -3.41
N GLN A 129 -13.23 -10.17 -2.89
CA GLN A 129 -13.51 -11.38 -3.68
C GLN A 129 -14.58 -11.13 -4.75
N LYS A 130 -15.45 -10.14 -4.54
CA LYS A 130 -16.51 -9.81 -5.49
C LYS A 130 -15.96 -9.24 -6.79
N LEU A 131 -14.82 -8.55 -6.83
CA LEU A 131 -14.31 -7.99 -8.08
C LEU A 131 -13.83 -9.08 -9.06
N ILE A 132 -13.14 -10.10 -8.54
CA ILE A 132 -12.69 -11.26 -9.33
C ILE A 132 -13.90 -12.13 -9.73
N CYS A 133 -14.85 -12.39 -8.82
CA CYS A 133 -16.08 -13.12 -9.16
C CYS A 133 -17.03 -12.35 -10.08
N SER A 134 -17.16 -11.03 -9.93
CA SER A 134 -18.05 -10.21 -10.76
C SER A 134 -17.56 -10.09 -12.20
N ALA A 135 -16.24 -10.11 -12.42
CA ALA A 135 -15.66 -10.18 -13.76
C ALA A 135 -15.93 -11.54 -14.44
N GLN A 136 -16.08 -12.62 -13.66
CA GLN A 136 -16.51 -13.93 -14.17
C GLN A 136 -18.03 -14.01 -14.42
N GLU A 137 -18.83 -13.28 -13.63
CA GLU A 137 -20.30 -13.24 -13.78
C GLU A 137 -20.79 -12.27 -14.87
N SER A 138 -20.00 -11.24 -15.24
CA SER A 138 -20.42 -10.20 -16.19
C SER A 138 -20.30 -10.57 -17.67
N GLY A 139 -19.93 -11.81 -18.02
CA GLY A 139 -19.93 -12.31 -19.41
C GLY A 139 -19.07 -11.52 -20.40
N LEU A 140 -18.06 -10.78 -19.92
CA LEU A 140 -17.26 -9.84 -20.71
C LEU A 140 -15.97 -10.44 -21.29
N MET A 141 -15.76 -11.75 -21.16
CA MET A 141 -14.69 -12.44 -21.87
C MET A 141 -15.22 -12.99 -23.21
N PRO A 142 -14.72 -12.55 -24.37
CA PRO A 142 -15.01 -13.21 -25.62
C PRO A 142 -14.45 -14.64 -25.58
N GLN A 143 -15.25 -15.61 -26.02
CA GLN A 143 -14.85 -17.00 -26.23
C GLN A 143 -13.69 -17.10 -27.23
#